data_AF-A0A0B1SG04-F1
#
_entry.id   AF-A0A0B1SG04-F1
#
_cell.length_a   1.000
_cell.length_b   1.000
_cell.length_c   1.000
_cell.angle_alpha   90.00
_cell.angle_beta   90.00
_cell.angle_gamma   90.00
#
_symmetry.space_group_name_H-M   'P 1'
#
loop_
_entity.id
_entity.type
_entity.pdbx_description
1 polymer ?
#
loop_
_entity_poly.entity_id
_entity_poly.type
_entity_poly.pdbx_seq_one_letter_code
_entity_poly.pdbx_strand_id
1 'polypeptide(L)'
;MKISFQILQKLNDEGVELIWAADKGSIAFTSVLSSSIPWFPRHISELDKCSRCITKYDPTTDPRHPGHGDDAYIARRQFLNDQALEYKHGDPIPLVDYTEEEHATWRAVYEKLRGLHESHTCEAYRRNFKMLEEAGVLTADRIPQIRDVNKYLQSKGPRCN
;
A
#
# COMPACT_ATOMS: atom_id res chain seq x y z
N MET A 1 19.72 3.74 -44.06
CA MET A 1 19.58 4.45 -42.76
C MET A 1 20.18 3.54 -41.68
N LYS A 2 21.30 3.90 -41.05
CA LYS A 2 21.93 3.06 -40.01
C LYS A 2 21.23 3.35 -38.68
N ILE A 3 20.54 2.36 -38.12
CA ILE A 3 20.02 2.46 -36.75
C ILE A 3 21.23 2.36 -35.81
N SER A 4 21.39 3.35 -34.92
CA SER A 4 22.51 3.38 -33.97
C SER A 4 22.40 2.21 -32.98
N PHE A 5 23.53 1.59 -32.65
CA PHE A 5 23.61 0.51 -31.65
C PHE A 5 22.98 0.91 -30.31
N GLN A 6 23.06 2.19 -29.96
CA GLN A 6 22.42 2.74 -28.75
C GLN A 6 20.89 2.63 -28.77
N ILE A 7 20.26 2.70 -29.94
CA ILE A 7 18.80 2.58 -30.09
C ILE A 7 18.40 1.11 -29.92
N LEU A 8 19.18 0.19 -30.50
CA LEU A 8 18.94 -1.25 -30.35
C LEU A 8 19.06 -1.69 -28.89
N GLN A 9 20.04 -1.15 -28.16
CA GLN A 9 20.21 -1.48 -26.75
C GLN A 9 19.07 -0.93 -25.88
N LYS A 10 18.58 0.28 -26.14
CA LYS A 10 17.39 0.82 -25.47
C LYS A 10 16.13 -0.03 -25.71
N LEU A 11 15.91 -0.47 -26.95
CA LEU A 11 14.76 -1.31 -27.29
C LEU A 11 14.84 -2.69 -26.59
N ASN A 12 16.04 -3.22 -26.44
CA ASN A 12 16.27 -4.46 -25.69
C ASN A 12 16.06 -4.27 -24.17
N ASP A 13 16.47 -3.14 -23.60
CA ASP A 13 16.21 -2.79 -22.19
C ASP A 13 14.71 -2.58 -21.91
N GLU A 14 13.93 -2.20 -22.93
CA GLU A 14 12.46 -2.11 -22.89
C GLU A 14 11.76 -3.45 -23.19
N GLY A 15 12.50 -4.55 -23.36
CA GLY A 15 11.97 -5.90 -23.54
C GLY A 15 11.47 -6.23 -24.95
N VAL A 16 11.87 -5.44 -25.95
CA VAL A 16 11.49 -5.65 -27.35
C VAL A 16 12.52 -6.55 -28.03
N GLU A 17 12.15 -7.79 -28.37
CA GLU A 17 12.97 -8.64 -29.22
C GLU A 17 12.79 -8.25 -30.69
N LEU A 18 13.90 -7.91 -31.34
CA LEU A 18 13.93 -7.58 -32.76
C LEU A 18 14.33 -8.82 -33.57
N ILE A 19 13.35 -9.43 -34.23
CA ILE A 19 13.62 -10.48 -35.21
C ILE A 19 13.89 -9.80 -36.55
N TRP A 20 14.97 -10.18 -37.22
CA TRP A 20 15.29 -9.68 -38.55
C TRP A 20 15.19 -10.78 -39.59
N ALA A 21 14.69 -10.42 -40.77
CA ALA A 21 14.76 -11.23 -41.97
C ALA A 21 15.47 -10.42 -43.06
N ALA A 22 16.43 -11.05 -43.74
CA ALA A 22 17.14 -10.44 -44.86
C ALA A 22 16.70 -11.11 -46.16
N ASP A 23 16.22 -10.31 -47.13
CA ASP A 23 16.02 -10.75 -48.51
C ASP A 23 16.64 -9.72 -49.46
N LYS A 24 17.32 -10.25 -50.50
CA LYS A 24 18.11 -9.56 -51.55
C LYS A 24 18.16 -8.03 -51.45
N GLY A 25 18.98 -7.53 -50.52
CA GLY A 25 19.33 -6.12 -50.39
C GLY A 25 18.54 -5.32 -49.36
N SER A 26 17.58 -5.92 -48.65
CA SER A 26 16.82 -5.28 -47.57
C SER A 26 16.80 -6.14 -46.30
N ILE A 27 16.91 -5.48 -45.15
CA ILE A 27 16.72 -6.10 -43.83
C ILE A 27 15.42 -5.54 -43.26
N ALA A 28 14.45 -6.42 -43.04
CA ALA A 28 13.19 -6.10 -42.37
C ALA A 28 13.30 -6.51 -40.89
N PHE A 29 12.88 -5.61 -39.99
CA PHE A 29 12.81 -5.88 -38.55
C PHE A 29 11.33 -6.00 -38.15
N THR A 30 10.99 -7.09 -37.47
CA THR A 30 9.69 -7.29 -36.84
C THR A 30 9.91 -7.28 -35.32
N SER A 31 9.25 -6.35 -34.62
CA SER A 31 9.23 -6.38 -33.16
C SER A 31 8.29 -7.50 -32.71
N VAL A 32 8.84 -8.52 -32.07
CA VAL A 32 8.03 -9.46 -31.30
C VAL A 32 8.02 -8.93 -29.88
N LEU A 33 6.83 -8.53 -29.41
CA LEU A 33 6.59 -8.30 -27.99
C LEU A 33 6.67 -9.66 -27.32
N SER A 34 7.89 -10.11 -27.01
CA SER A 34 8.11 -11.26 -26.13
C SER A 34 7.34 -10.96 -24.84
N SER A 35 6.59 -11.94 -24.32
CA SER A 35 5.73 -11.78 -23.16
C SER A 35 6.54 -11.19 -22.00
N SER A 36 6.45 -9.87 -21.83
CA SER A 36 7.32 -9.11 -20.96
C SER A 36 7.07 -9.52 -19.52
N ILE A 37 8.15 -9.79 -18.78
CA ILE A 37 8.09 -10.05 -17.34
C ILE A 37 7.19 -8.99 -16.68
N PRO A 38 6.15 -9.38 -15.92
CA PRO A 38 5.32 -8.43 -15.22
C PRO A 38 6.18 -7.49 -14.37
N TRP A 39 5.93 -6.19 -14.50
CA TRP A 39 6.66 -5.20 -13.72
C TRP A 39 6.51 -5.49 -12.21
N PHE A 40 7.62 -5.35 -11.47
CA PHE A 40 7.64 -5.38 -10.01
C PHE A 40 8.54 -4.25 -9.48
N PRO A 41 8.24 -3.68 -8.30
CA PRO A 41 9.04 -2.60 -7.72
C PRO A 41 10.43 -3.11 -7.33
N ARG A 42 11.47 -2.43 -7.80
CA ARG A 42 12.88 -2.76 -7.51
C ARG A 42 13.48 -1.92 -6.39
N HIS A 43 12.86 -0.80 -6.07
CA HIS A 43 13.20 0.05 -4.94
C HIS A 43 11.92 0.36 -4.15
N ILE A 44 12.03 0.55 -2.84
CA ILE A 44 10.87 0.76 -1.95
C ILE A 44 10.02 1.98 -2.38
N SER A 45 10.63 3.04 -2.91
CA SER A 45 9.89 4.20 -3.43
C SER A 45 9.05 3.88 -4.68
N GLU A 46 9.33 2.78 -5.38
CA GLU A 46 8.50 2.36 -6.50
C GLU A 46 7.16 1.77 -6.06
N LEU A 47 6.96 1.49 -4.76
CA LEU A 47 5.65 1.17 -4.20
C LEU A 47 4.64 2.30 -4.39
N ASP A 48 5.09 3.54 -4.56
CA ASP A 48 4.22 4.68 -4.90
C ASP A 48 3.48 4.45 -6.22
N LYS A 49 4.05 3.66 -7.16
CA LYS A 49 3.40 3.28 -8.42
C LYS A 49 2.26 2.28 -8.21
N CYS A 50 2.28 1.52 -7.11
CA CYS A 50 1.23 0.57 -6.74
C CYS A 50 0.06 1.22 -6.00
N SER A 51 0.24 2.41 -5.42
CA SER A 51 -0.76 3.09 -4.57
C SER A 51 -2.09 3.36 -5.29
N ARG A 52 -2.07 3.49 -6.62
CA ARG A 52 -3.25 3.73 -7.46
C ARG A 52 -3.83 2.46 -8.08
N CYS A 53 -3.18 1.31 -7.90
CA CYS A 53 -3.63 0.00 -8.38
C CYS A 53 -4.60 -0.67 -7.40
N ILE A 54 -5.33 0.11 -6.60
CA ILE A 54 -6.28 -0.41 -5.62
C ILE A 54 -7.66 -0.50 -6.29
N THR A 55 -8.18 -1.71 -6.46
CA THR A 55 -9.62 -1.93 -6.65
C THR A 55 -10.31 -1.56 -5.35
N LYS A 56 -10.66 -0.28 -5.17
CA LYS A 56 -11.29 0.18 -3.93
C LYS A 56 -12.68 -0.43 -3.82
N TYR A 57 -12.94 -1.15 -2.74
CA TYR A 57 -14.30 -1.28 -2.24
C TYR A 57 -14.79 0.13 -1.94
N ASP A 58 -15.80 0.59 -2.66
CA ASP A 58 -16.47 1.86 -2.40
C ASP A 58 -17.67 1.59 -1.48
N PRO A 59 -17.51 1.72 -0.14
CA PRO A 59 -18.58 1.42 0.81
C PRO A 59 -19.83 2.29 0.60
N THR A 60 -19.72 3.39 -0.15
CA THR A 60 -20.81 4.33 -0.38
C THR A 60 -21.80 3.81 -1.43
N THR A 61 -21.37 2.86 -2.27
CA THR A 61 -22.16 2.30 -3.39
C THR A 61 -22.94 1.04 -3.03
N ASP A 62 -22.58 0.34 -1.95
CA ASP A 62 -23.27 -0.89 -1.50
C ASP A 62 -24.40 -0.55 -0.51
N PRO A 63 -25.68 -0.80 -0.85
CA PRO A 63 -26.81 -0.53 0.05
C PRO A 63 -26.79 -1.32 1.35
N ARG A 64 -25.97 -2.38 1.45
CA ARG A 64 -25.82 -3.18 2.69
C ARG A 64 -24.79 -2.60 3.64
N HIS A 65 -24.03 -1.59 3.20
CA HIS A 65 -23.05 -0.94 4.06
C HIS A 65 -23.77 -0.08 5.11
N PRO A 66 -23.41 -0.15 6.41
CA PRO A 66 -24.12 0.58 7.47
C PRO A 66 -24.03 2.10 7.33
N GLY A 67 -22.96 2.60 6.69
CA GLY A 67 -22.80 4.02 6.34
C GLY A 67 -23.36 4.41 4.96
N HIS A 68 -24.16 3.56 4.31
CA HIS A 68 -24.80 3.92 3.05
C HIS A 68 -25.84 5.02 3.30
N GLY A 69 -25.78 6.10 2.51
CA GLY A 69 -26.68 7.26 2.66
C GLY A 69 -26.34 8.20 3.83
N ASP A 70 -25.23 7.97 4.52
CA ASP A 70 -24.70 8.89 5.55
C ASP A 70 -23.64 9.81 4.91
N ASP A 71 -24.05 11.03 4.57
CA ASP A 71 -23.18 12.01 3.90
C ASP A 71 -21.95 12.39 4.75
N ALA A 72 -22.08 12.42 6.08
CA ALA A 72 -20.97 12.76 6.97
C ALA A 72 -19.93 11.63 6.98
N TYR A 73 -20.39 10.38 7.06
CA TYR A 73 -19.52 9.21 6.93
C TYR A 73 -18.84 9.14 5.56
N ILE A 74 -19.59 9.39 4.48
CA ILE A 74 -19.08 9.41 3.09
C ILE A 74 -17.97 10.45 2.95
N ALA A 75 -18.22 11.69 3.40
CA ALA A 75 -17.24 12.76 3.36
C ALA A 75 -15.99 12.43 4.21
N ARG A 76 -16.18 11.82 5.39
CA ARG A 76 -15.07 11.39 6.25
C ARG A 76 -14.21 10.32 5.59
N ARG A 77 -14.82 9.35 4.90
CA ARG A 77 -14.10 8.32 4.12
C ARG A 77 -13.34 8.91 2.94
N GLN A 78 -13.92 9.88 2.24
CA GLN A 78 -13.25 10.59 1.15
C GLN A 78 -12.00 11.32 1.66
N PHE A 79 -12.13 12.07 2.76
CA PHE A 79 -11.00 12.73 3.41
C PHE A 79 -9.83 11.77 3.73
N LEU A 80 -10.12 10.61 4.36
CA LEU A 80 -9.09 9.63 4.69
C LEU A 80 -8.45 9.00 3.43
N ASN A 81 -9.25 8.79 2.38
CA ASN A 81 -8.76 8.28 1.10
C ASN A 81 -7.82 9.28 0.41
N ASP A 82 -8.15 10.56 0.44
CA ASP A 82 -7.34 11.61 -0.19
C ASP A 82 -5.98 11.75 0.52
N GLN A 83 -5.98 11.72 1.86
CA GLN A 83 -4.74 11.68 2.64
C GLN A 83 -3.84 10.47 2.28
N ALA A 84 -4.43 9.30 2.05
CA ALA A 84 -3.69 8.11 1.65
C ALA A 84 -3.17 8.18 0.20
N LEU A 85 -3.88 8.85 -0.70
CA LEU A 85 -3.50 9.02 -2.11
C LEU A 85 -2.39 10.06 -2.31
N GLU A 86 -2.28 11.04 -1.41
CA GLU A 86 -1.27 12.08 -1.46
C GLU A 86 0.10 11.63 -0.92
N TYR A 87 0.12 10.62 -0.05
CA TYR A 87 1.34 10.09 0.55
C TYR A 87 2.34 9.55 -0.50
N LYS A 88 3.62 9.83 -0.29
CA LYS A 88 4.75 9.26 -1.06
C LYS A 88 5.81 8.70 -0.13
N HIS A 89 6.56 7.71 -0.62
CA HIS A 89 7.67 7.16 0.14
C HIS A 89 8.69 8.23 0.54
N GLY A 90 8.98 8.31 1.84
CA GLY A 90 9.91 9.27 2.43
C GLY A 90 9.22 10.46 3.10
N ASP A 91 7.96 10.73 2.75
CA ASP A 91 7.17 11.78 3.39
C ASP A 91 6.74 11.36 4.80
N PRO A 92 6.54 12.32 5.72
CA PRO A 92 5.93 12.02 6.99
C PRO A 92 4.48 11.56 6.79
N ILE A 93 4.11 10.43 7.40
CA ILE A 93 2.72 9.96 7.41
C ILE A 93 1.84 11.03 8.10
N PRO A 94 0.76 11.51 7.46
CA PRO A 94 -0.08 12.55 8.02
C PRO A 94 -0.76 12.09 9.31
N LEU A 95 -1.02 13.05 10.20
CA LEU A 95 -1.83 12.83 11.39
C LEU A 95 -3.31 12.92 11.02
N VAL A 96 -4.11 12.07 11.65
CA VAL A 96 -5.56 12.12 11.53
C VAL A 96 -6.17 12.54 12.85
N ASP A 97 -6.87 13.67 12.86
CA ASP A 97 -7.68 14.08 14.00
C ASP A 97 -8.97 13.27 14.00
N TYR A 98 -8.98 12.18 14.77
CA TYR A 98 -10.14 11.33 14.94
C TYR A 98 -11.18 12.01 15.85
N THR A 99 -12.45 11.81 15.53
CA THR A 99 -13.54 12.33 16.36
C THR A 99 -13.70 11.49 17.63
N GLU A 100 -14.37 12.05 18.63
CA GLU A 100 -14.68 11.31 19.87
C GLU A 100 -15.59 10.09 19.58
N GLU A 101 -16.44 10.15 18.56
CA GLU A 101 -17.27 9.02 18.13
C GLU A 101 -16.44 7.90 17.49
N GLU A 102 -15.45 8.25 16.66
CA GLU A 102 -14.49 7.29 16.10
C GLU A 102 -13.69 6.62 17.22
N HIS A 103 -13.22 7.39 18.20
CA HIS A 103 -12.54 6.85 19.38
C HIS A 103 -13.44 5.98 20.26
N ALA A 104 -14.70 6.34 20.46
CA ALA A 104 -15.66 5.52 21.20
C ALA A 104 -15.90 4.18 20.50
N THR A 105 -16.02 4.20 19.17
CA THR A 105 -16.15 2.98 18.35
C THR A 105 -14.92 2.09 18.48
N TRP A 106 -13.72 2.69 18.42
CA TRP A 106 -12.46 1.98 18.65
C TRP A 106 -12.42 1.33 20.03
N ARG A 107 -12.75 2.07 21.09
CA ARG A 107 -12.76 1.55 22.47
C ARG A 107 -13.67 0.33 22.61
N ALA A 108 -14.89 0.41 22.09
CA ALA A 108 -15.86 -0.67 22.15
C ALA A 108 -15.34 -1.96 21.48
N VAL A 109 -14.71 -1.84 20.30
CA VAL A 109 -14.10 -2.98 19.61
C VAL A 109 -12.88 -3.51 20.36
N TYR A 110 -12.01 -2.61 20.82
CA TYR A 110 -10.78 -2.95 21.52
C TYR A 110 -11.06 -3.79 22.77
N GLU A 111 -11.96 -3.32 23.64
CA GLU A 111 -12.33 -4.02 24.88
C GLU A 111 -12.94 -5.40 24.59
N LYS A 112 -13.83 -5.48 23.60
CA LYS A 112 -14.48 -6.74 23.23
C LYS A 112 -13.48 -7.78 22.72
N LEU A 113 -12.56 -7.37 21.85
CA LEU A 113 -11.53 -8.26 21.30
C LEU A 113 -10.49 -8.61 22.35
N ARG A 114 -10.12 -7.68 23.24
CA ARG A 114 -9.08 -7.92 24.25
C ARG A 114 -9.41 -9.11 25.16
N GLY A 115 -10.67 -9.28 25.52
CA GLY A 115 -11.16 -10.43 26.29
C GLY A 115 -11.08 -11.78 25.56
N LEU A 116 -10.96 -11.77 24.22
CA LEU A 116 -10.84 -12.99 23.41
C LEU A 116 -9.40 -13.34 23.06
N HIS A 117 -8.47 -12.38 23.18
CA HIS A 117 -7.09 -12.57 22.74
C HIS A 117 -6.40 -13.73 23.47
N GLU A 118 -6.64 -13.92 24.76
CA GLU A 118 -5.97 -14.97 25.53
C GLU A 118 -6.25 -16.38 24.98
N SER A 119 -7.50 -16.65 24.57
CA SER A 119 -7.95 -17.96 24.12
C SER A 119 -7.89 -18.17 22.61
N HIS A 120 -7.98 -17.10 21.79
CA HIS A 120 -8.15 -17.22 20.34
C HIS A 120 -6.95 -16.75 19.51
N THR A 121 -5.89 -16.24 20.15
CA THR A 121 -4.71 -15.75 19.41
C THR A 121 -3.44 -16.51 19.78
N CYS A 122 -2.52 -16.62 18.83
CA CYS A 122 -1.25 -17.28 19.05
C CYS A 122 -0.36 -16.49 20.03
N GLU A 123 0.63 -17.16 20.61
CA GLU A 123 1.58 -16.55 21.54
C GLU A 123 2.30 -15.33 20.93
N ALA A 124 2.69 -15.40 19.65
CA ALA A 124 3.35 -14.30 18.96
C ALA A 124 2.46 -13.03 18.94
N TYR A 125 1.17 -13.19 18.69
CA TYR A 125 0.21 -12.08 18.74
C TYR A 125 0.13 -11.50 20.15
N ARG A 126 -0.13 -12.33 21.17
CA ARG A 126 -0.29 -11.88 22.56
C ARG A 126 0.96 -11.15 23.07
N ARG A 127 2.15 -11.68 22.78
CA ARG A 127 3.43 -11.06 23.14
C ARG A 127 3.60 -9.69 22.48
N ASN A 128 3.44 -9.61 21.17
CA ASN A 128 3.62 -8.35 20.44
C ASN A 128 2.56 -7.30 20.80
N PHE A 129 1.31 -7.73 21.00
CA PHE A 129 0.22 -6.85 21.44
C PHE A 129 0.50 -6.24 22.81
N LYS A 130 0.96 -7.05 23.77
CA LYS A 130 1.37 -6.56 25.09
C LYS A 130 2.50 -5.53 25.00
N MET A 131 3.49 -5.76 24.14
CA MET A 131 4.59 -4.79 23.94
C MET A 131 4.11 -3.47 23.33
N LEU A 132 3.10 -3.50 22.47
CA LEU A 132 2.47 -2.28 21.92
C LEU A 132 1.68 -1.50 22.97
N GLU A 133 0.97 -2.20 23.86
CA GLU A 133 0.28 -1.62 25.03
C GLU A 133 1.27 -0.99 26.00
N GLU A 134 2.31 -1.72 26.39
CA GLU A 134 3.36 -1.26 27.32
C GLU A 134 4.13 -0.04 26.76
N ALA A 135 4.29 0.04 25.44
CA ALA A 135 4.90 1.18 24.77
C ALA A 135 3.95 2.38 24.58
N GLY A 136 2.67 2.26 24.95
CA GLY A 136 1.65 3.29 24.75
C GLY A 136 1.28 3.54 23.29
N VAL A 137 1.70 2.65 22.37
CA VAL A 137 1.41 2.76 20.93
C VAL A 137 -0.02 2.34 20.64
N LEU A 138 -0.51 1.33 21.37
CA LEU A 138 -1.92 0.91 21.35
C LEU A 138 -2.54 1.16 22.72
N THR A 139 -3.70 1.81 22.72
CA THR A 139 -4.50 2.03 23.93
C THR A 139 -5.97 1.76 23.62
N ALA A 140 -6.78 1.49 24.64
CA ALA A 140 -8.22 1.35 24.47
C ALA A 140 -8.90 2.70 24.15
N ASP A 141 -8.35 3.81 24.63
CA ASP A 141 -9.03 5.11 24.64
C ASP A 141 -8.90 5.90 23.33
N ARG A 142 -7.80 5.73 22.61
CA ARG A 142 -7.50 6.51 21.41
C ARG A 142 -7.05 5.60 20.28
N ILE A 143 -7.55 5.90 19.08
CA ILE A 143 -7.13 5.26 17.84
C ILE A 143 -5.65 5.57 17.64
N PRO A 144 -4.80 4.55 17.42
CA PRO A 144 -3.38 4.75 17.20
C PRO A 144 -3.13 5.46 15.86
N GLN A 145 -2.21 6.42 15.85
CA GLN A 145 -1.72 7.00 14.60
C GLN A 145 -0.82 6.00 13.88
N ILE A 146 -1.06 5.77 12.58
CA ILE A 146 -0.23 4.88 11.75
C ILE A 146 1.24 5.31 11.80
N ARG A 147 1.50 6.62 11.87
CA ARG A 147 2.85 7.19 12.01
C ARG A 147 3.60 6.63 13.23
N ASP A 148 2.94 6.53 14.37
CA ASP A 148 3.58 6.13 15.63
C ASP A 148 3.71 4.61 15.70
N VAL A 149 2.73 3.88 15.16
CA VAL A 149 2.84 2.43 14.92
C VAL A 149 4.02 2.12 14.00
N ASN A 150 4.17 2.84 12.88
CA ASN A 150 5.27 2.66 11.94
C ASN A 150 6.63 2.93 12.59
N LYS A 151 6.77 4.03 13.35
CA LYS A 151 7.99 4.33 14.11
C LYS A 151 8.33 3.20 15.09
N TYR A 152 7.34 2.71 15.83
CA TYR A 152 7.53 1.60 16.76
C TYR A 152 8.01 0.34 16.03
N LEU A 153 7.37 -0.04 14.93
CA LEU A 153 7.74 -1.22 14.16
C LEU A 153 9.16 -1.11 13.57
N GLN A 154 9.53 0.06 13.03
CA GLN A 154 10.89 0.31 12.55
C GLN A 154 11.94 0.22 13.67
N SER A 155 11.59 0.60 14.91
CA SER A 155 12.49 0.46 16.06
C SER A 155 12.72 -0.99 16.50
N LYS A 156 11.80 -1.91 16.16
CA LYS A 156 11.87 -3.34 16.50
C LYS A 156 12.41 -4.20 15.37
N GLY A 157 12.34 -3.72 14.13
CA GLY A 157 12.91 -4.41 12.96
C GLY A 157 14.44 -4.43 12.97
N PRO A 158 15.07 -5.36 12.25
CA PRO A 158 16.51 -5.29 12.00
C PRO A 158 16.82 -3.97 11.31
N ARG A 159 17.84 -3.23 11.81
CA ARG A 159 18.33 -2.05 11.10
C ARG A 159 18.93 -2.52 9.79
N CYS A 160 18.36 -2.09 8.67
CA CYS A 160 19.06 -2.16 7.40
C CYS A 160 20.23 -1.17 7.50
N ASN A 161 21.45 -1.69 7.65
CA ASN A 161 22.68 -0.92 7.41
C ASN A 161 22.88 -0.74 5.91
#